data_AF-K9RM65-F1
#
_entry.id   AF-K9RM65-F1
#
_cell.length_a   1.000
_cell.length_b   1.000
_cell.length_c   1.000
_cell.angle_alpha   90.00
_cell.angle_beta   90.00
_cell.angle_gamma   90.00
#
_symmetry.space_group_name_H-M   'P 1'
#
loop_
_entity.id
_entity.type
_entity.pdbx_description
1 polymer ?
#
loop_
_entity_poly.entity_id
_entity_poly.type
_entity_poly.pdbx_seq_one_letter_code
_entity_poly.pdbx_strand_id
1 'polypeptide(L)'
;MKKYKDIYEILDDLRQRPSMYLGSKKSLTALVAFVSGLRFAQMDEGNPPFSDFSSWIARKVEGMSSTMSWLWMIEEWGNEKAFDKFFELLDEYRNCKSVCLSRAIIRNHKPTFVQIINGERVPPEKPLELCIAQFVPSEVYYLLEIYTWRQDKYFPYQNSIDEVKKVALSQWGVLENEWFDF
;
A
#
# COMPACT_ATOMS: atom_id res chain seq x y z
N MET A 1 -5.88 30.51 8.20
CA MET A 1 -5.04 29.29 8.19
C MET A 1 -5.33 28.57 6.88
N LYS A 2 -4.31 28.20 6.09
CA LYS A 2 -4.54 27.43 4.85
C LYS A 2 -5.22 26.11 5.23
N LYS A 3 -6.31 25.76 4.54
CA LYS A 3 -7.00 24.48 4.73
C LYS A 3 -6.49 23.54 3.66
N TYR A 4 -5.92 22.42 4.07
CA TYR A 4 -5.50 21.35 3.17
C TYR A 4 -6.68 20.41 2.96
N LYS A 5 -6.89 20.00 1.70
CA LYS A 5 -7.92 19.03 1.35
C LYS A 5 -7.52 17.62 1.77
N ASP A 6 -6.29 17.24 1.49
CA ASP A 6 -5.73 15.91 1.72
C ASP A 6 -4.24 15.98 2.07
N ILE A 7 -3.67 14.83 2.44
CA ILE A 7 -2.28 14.69 2.84
C ILE A 7 -1.30 15.08 1.73
N TYR A 8 -1.68 14.97 0.46
CA TYR A 8 -0.79 15.35 -0.64
C TYR A 8 -0.58 16.86 -0.71
N GLU A 9 -1.63 17.66 -0.52
CA GLU A 9 -1.49 19.12 -0.55
C GLU A 9 -0.56 19.65 0.55
N ILE A 10 -0.60 19.08 1.75
CA ILE A 10 0.31 19.49 2.83
C ILE A 10 1.74 18.99 2.60
N LEU A 11 1.90 17.81 2.01
CA LEU A 11 3.21 17.28 1.63
C LEU A 11 3.84 18.10 0.50
N ASP A 12 3.06 18.59 -0.46
CA ASP A 12 3.51 19.47 -1.53
C ASP A 12 4.02 20.81 -0.97
N ASP A 13 3.28 21.42 -0.05
CA ASP A 13 3.71 22.64 0.65
C ASP A 13 4.96 22.40 1.53
N LEU A 14 5.00 21.25 2.22
CA LEU A 14 6.15 20.85 3.04
C LEU A 14 7.41 20.69 2.20
N ARG A 15 7.32 20.04 1.04
CA ARG A 15 8.44 19.85 0.11
C ARG A 15 9.06 21.19 -0.31
N GLN A 16 8.23 22.21 -0.52
CA GLN A 16 8.70 23.54 -0.91
C GLN A 16 9.36 24.31 0.24
N ARG A 17 8.90 24.09 1.48
CA ARG A 17 9.33 24.86 2.66
C ARG A 17 9.62 23.95 3.86
N PRO A 18 10.52 22.96 3.73
CA PRO A 18 10.71 21.93 4.74
C PRO A 18 11.07 22.49 6.12
N SER A 19 11.85 23.57 6.19
CA SER A 19 12.22 24.22 7.46
C SER A 19 11.06 24.82 8.23
N MET A 20 9.96 25.19 7.55
CA MET A 20 8.75 25.71 8.22
C MET A 20 7.97 24.60 8.94
N TYR A 21 8.01 23.38 8.41
CA TYR A 21 7.22 22.25 8.94
C TYR A 21 8.05 21.33 9.84
N LEU A 22 9.31 21.10 9.47
CA LEU A 22 10.20 20.11 10.09
C LEU A 22 11.26 20.76 11.00
N GLY A 23 11.33 22.09 11.05
CA GLY A 23 12.38 22.82 11.78
C GLY A 23 13.79 22.63 11.21
N SER A 24 13.94 21.98 10.05
CA SER A 24 15.21 21.64 9.41
C SER A 24 15.09 21.66 7.88
N LYS A 25 16.21 21.73 7.14
CA LYS A 25 16.16 21.86 5.66
C LYS A 25 15.74 20.58 4.95
N LYS A 26 16.27 19.40 5.30
CA LYS A 26 15.87 18.11 4.73
C LYS A 26 16.12 17.03 5.76
N SER A 27 15.09 16.29 6.16
CA SER A 27 15.21 15.21 7.14
C SER A 27 14.06 14.24 6.96
N LEU A 28 14.37 13.04 6.46
CA LEU A 28 13.38 11.97 6.36
C LEU A 28 12.89 11.54 7.75
N THR A 29 13.75 11.53 8.78
CA THR A 29 13.33 11.23 10.16
C THR A 29 12.24 12.20 10.64
N ALA A 30 12.45 13.51 10.43
CA ALA A 30 11.47 14.52 10.82
C ALA A 30 10.19 14.41 9.97
N LEU A 31 10.33 14.11 8.67
CA LEU A 31 9.20 13.89 7.77
C LEU A 31 8.35 12.68 8.20
N VAL A 32 8.96 11.56 8.58
CA VAL A 32 8.26 10.36 9.05
C VAL A 32 7.46 10.65 10.32
N ALA A 33 8.06 11.39 11.27
CA ALA A 33 7.36 11.83 12.47
C ALA A 33 6.18 12.75 12.13
N PHE A 34 6.36 13.69 11.20
CA PHE A 34 5.32 14.60 10.74
C PHE A 34 4.14 13.84 10.09
N VAL A 35 4.42 12.95 9.14
CA VAL A 35 3.43 12.11 8.46
C VAL A 35 2.68 11.22 9.46
N SER A 36 3.38 10.65 10.44
CA SER A 36 2.75 9.86 11.51
C SER A 36 1.73 10.69 12.30
N GLY A 37 2.04 11.96 12.55
CA GLY A 37 1.12 12.91 13.18
C GLY A 37 -0.11 13.21 12.31
N LEU A 38 0.05 13.35 10.99
CA LEU A 38 -1.08 13.56 10.07
C LEU A 38 -2.03 12.36 10.03
N ARG A 39 -1.48 11.14 10.04
CA ARG A 39 -2.27 9.90 10.10
C ARG A 39 -3.02 9.79 11.44
N PHE A 40 -2.38 10.14 12.55
CA PHE A 40 -3.04 10.19 13.84
C PHE A 40 -4.20 11.19 13.87
N ALA A 41 -4.06 12.33 13.17
CA ALA A 41 -5.10 13.33 13.00
C ALA A 41 -6.19 12.94 11.99
N GLN A 42 -6.14 11.75 11.40
CA GLN A 42 -7.11 11.24 10.41
C GLN A 42 -7.29 12.20 9.22
N MET A 43 -6.19 12.75 8.73
CA MET A 43 -6.19 13.55 7.52
C MET A 43 -6.65 12.70 6.32
N ASP A 44 -7.38 13.31 5.37
CA ASP A 44 -7.77 12.63 4.13
C ASP A 44 -6.51 12.11 3.40
N GLU A 45 -6.52 10.82 3.08
CA GLU A 45 -5.39 10.07 2.54
C GLU A 45 -5.12 10.37 1.05
N GLY A 46 -6.03 11.10 0.38
CA GLY A 46 -5.96 11.40 -1.04
C GLY A 46 -6.20 10.19 -1.94
N ASN A 47 -5.92 10.36 -3.24
CA ASN A 47 -6.03 9.29 -4.23
C ASN A 47 -4.77 9.23 -5.11
N PRO A 48 -4.06 8.09 -5.19
CA PRO A 48 -4.28 6.84 -4.43
C PRO A 48 -4.12 7.05 -2.92
N PRO A 49 -4.67 6.19 -2.03
CA PRO A 49 -4.55 6.39 -0.59
C PRO A 49 -3.09 6.39 -0.11
N PHE A 50 -2.68 7.38 0.66
CA PHE A 50 -1.30 7.49 1.15
C PHE A 50 -0.89 6.31 2.05
N SER A 51 -1.84 5.69 2.76
CA SER A 51 -1.61 4.49 3.59
C SER A 51 -0.95 3.33 2.85
N ASP A 52 -1.20 3.20 1.55
CA ASP A 52 -0.63 2.14 0.71
C ASP A 52 0.79 2.47 0.23
N PHE A 53 1.23 3.74 0.33
CA PHE A 53 2.50 4.21 -0.20
C PHE A 53 3.70 3.43 0.38
N SER A 54 3.73 3.21 1.71
CA SER A 54 4.80 2.44 2.36
C SER A 54 4.90 1.01 1.85
N SER A 55 3.76 0.37 1.61
CA SER A 55 3.66 -0.99 1.10
C SER A 55 4.05 -1.05 -0.37
N TRP A 56 3.66 -0.03 -1.13
CA TRP A 56 4.02 0.12 -2.54
C TRP A 56 5.52 0.31 -2.71
N ILE A 57 6.17 1.22 -1.97
CA ILE A 57 7.63 1.44 -2.09
C ILE A 57 8.42 0.19 -1.71
N ALA A 58 7.99 -0.53 -0.68
CA ALA A 58 8.69 -1.72 -0.21
C ALA A 58 8.66 -2.86 -1.23
N ARG A 59 7.65 -2.86 -2.11
CA ARG A 59 7.59 -3.79 -3.22
C ARG A 59 8.31 -3.25 -4.45
N LYS A 60 8.19 -1.96 -4.72
CA LYS A 60 8.81 -1.29 -5.87
C LYS A 60 10.33 -1.28 -5.79
N VAL A 61 10.89 -1.11 -4.60
CA VAL A 61 12.34 -1.06 -4.36
C VAL A 61 12.81 -2.45 -3.92
N GLU A 62 13.61 -3.08 -4.77
CA GLU A 62 14.17 -4.39 -4.51
C GLU A 62 14.97 -4.41 -3.20
N GLY A 63 14.73 -5.42 -2.35
CA GLY A 63 15.43 -5.58 -1.07
C GLY A 63 14.93 -4.67 0.07
N MET A 64 13.98 -3.77 -0.18
CA MET A 64 13.40 -2.92 0.87
C MET A 64 12.47 -3.72 1.79
N SER A 65 12.62 -3.55 3.10
CA SER A 65 11.70 -4.12 4.08
C SER A 65 10.36 -3.38 4.09
N SER A 66 9.25 -4.12 4.10
CA SER A 66 7.90 -3.55 4.13
C SER A 66 7.46 -3.00 5.49
N THR A 67 8.10 -3.44 6.58
CA THR A 67 7.84 -2.95 7.94
C THR A 67 8.76 -1.80 8.35
N MET A 68 9.88 -1.63 7.66
CA MET A 68 10.93 -0.66 8.02
C MET A 68 11.41 0.14 6.80
N SER A 69 10.54 0.34 5.81
CA SER A 69 10.84 1.02 4.55
C SER A 69 11.54 2.37 4.76
N TRP A 70 11.03 3.17 5.70
CA TRP A 70 11.61 4.48 6.03
C TRP A 70 13.01 4.38 6.64
N LEU A 71 13.24 3.42 7.55
CA LEU A 71 14.56 3.23 8.15
C LEU A 71 15.55 2.74 7.10
N TRP A 72 15.13 1.78 6.27
CA TRP A 72 15.92 1.28 5.16
C TRP A 72 16.35 2.43 4.23
N MET A 73 15.45 3.35 3.90
CA MET A 73 15.80 4.52 3.07
C MET A 73 16.86 5.40 3.73
N ILE A 74 16.80 5.60 5.04
CA ILE A 74 17.79 6.37 5.80
C ILE A 74 19.14 5.65 5.80
N GLU A 75 19.14 4.34 6.06
CA GLU A 75 20.34 3.51 6.09
C GLU A 75 21.03 3.46 4.72
N GLU A 76 20.26 3.28 3.65
CA GLU A 76 20.78 3.13 2.29
C GLU A 76 21.21 4.47 1.66
N TRP A 77 20.42 5.53 1.83
CA TRP A 77 20.65 6.79 1.12
C TRP A 77 21.16 7.93 2.00
N GLY A 78 21.04 7.83 3.32
CA GLY A 78 21.30 8.91 4.26
C GLY A 78 20.10 9.87 4.37
N ASN A 79 19.94 10.48 5.54
CA ASN A 79 18.71 11.19 5.93
C ASN A 79 18.26 12.31 4.96
N GLU A 80 19.19 13.13 4.47
CA GLU A 80 18.86 14.25 3.56
C GLU A 80 18.50 13.75 2.15
N LYS A 81 19.26 12.79 1.60
CA LYS A 81 18.99 12.24 0.27
C LYS A 81 17.74 11.37 0.27
N ALA A 82 17.49 10.67 1.37
CA ALA A 82 16.28 9.87 1.57
C ALA A 82 15.02 10.74 1.60
N PHE A 83 15.11 11.98 2.09
CA PHE A 83 14.02 12.96 2.01
C PHE A 83 13.69 13.31 0.55
N ASP A 84 14.69 13.56 -0.29
CA ASP A 84 14.45 13.84 -1.71
C ASP A 84 13.88 12.61 -2.43
N LYS A 85 14.44 11.43 -2.16
CA LYS A 85 13.96 10.15 -2.72
C LYS A 85 12.55 9.80 -2.30
N PHE A 86 12.15 10.14 -1.07
CA PHE A 86 10.76 9.99 -0.62
C PHE A 86 9.81 10.73 -1.56
N PHE A 87 10.12 11.99 -1.89
CA PHE A 87 9.24 12.79 -2.74
C PHE A 87 9.27 12.34 -4.20
N GLU A 88 10.40 11.88 -4.71
CA GLU A 88 10.48 11.26 -6.04
C GLU A 88 9.56 10.02 -6.12
N LEU A 89 9.66 9.11 -5.14
CA LEU A 89 8.80 7.93 -5.06
C LEU A 89 7.33 8.28 -4.83
N LEU A 90 7.05 9.34 -4.06
CA LEU A 90 5.70 9.84 -3.84
C LEU A 90 5.08 10.36 -5.15
N ASP A 91 5.85 11.09 -5.95
CA ASP A 91 5.40 11.58 -7.26
C ASP A 91 5.08 10.40 -8.20
N GLU A 92 5.93 9.37 -8.23
CA GLU A 92 5.66 8.14 -8.98
C GLU A 92 4.39 7.43 -8.50
N TYR A 93 4.24 7.28 -7.19
CA TYR A 93 3.08 6.63 -6.58
C TYR A 93 1.79 7.38 -6.86
N ARG A 94 1.78 8.72 -6.79
CA ARG A 94 0.60 9.55 -7.07
C ARG A 94 0.13 9.43 -8.52
N ASN A 95 1.02 9.09 -9.43
CA ASN A 95 0.68 8.81 -10.83
C ASN A 95 0.12 7.41 -11.04
N CYS A 96 0.14 6.55 -10.02
CA CYS A 96 -0.39 5.21 -10.11
C CYS A 96 -1.93 5.18 -9.97
N LYS A 97 -2.54 4.21 -10.66
CA LYS A 97 -3.95 3.86 -10.52
C LYS A 97 -4.07 2.38 -10.19
N SER A 98 -5.02 2.05 -9.33
CA SER A 98 -5.43 0.66 -9.12
C SER A 98 -6.25 0.19 -10.32
N VAL A 99 -5.83 -0.91 -10.95
CA VAL A 99 -6.55 -1.55 -12.04
C VAL A 99 -6.69 -3.04 -11.73
N CYS A 100 -7.89 -3.58 -11.96
CA CYS A 100 -8.13 -5.01 -11.88
C CYS A 100 -7.78 -5.67 -13.22
N LEU A 101 -6.83 -6.61 -13.19
CA LEU A 101 -6.34 -7.31 -14.39
C LEU A 101 -7.11 -8.60 -14.66
N SER A 102 -7.50 -9.31 -13.60
CA SER A 102 -8.17 -10.60 -13.68
C SER A 102 -9.04 -10.83 -12.45
N ARG A 103 -10.16 -11.55 -12.59
CA ARG A 103 -11.09 -11.84 -11.48
C ARG A 103 -11.32 -13.34 -11.28
N ALA A 104 -11.61 -13.75 -10.06
CA ALA A 104 -12.08 -15.08 -9.70
C ALA A 104 -13.26 -14.98 -8.73
N ILE A 105 -14.27 -15.84 -8.88
CA ILE A 105 -15.47 -15.84 -8.02
C ILE A 105 -15.35 -16.91 -6.95
N ILE A 106 -15.49 -16.52 -5.68
CA ILE A 106 -15.27 -17.39 -4.53
C ILE A 106 -16.60 -18.01 -4.09
N ARG A 107 -17.17 -18.92 -4.89
CA ARG A 107 -18.48 -19.54 -4.56
C ARG A 107 -18.36 -20.69 -3.58
N ASN A 108 -17.55 -21.69 -3.89
CA ASN A 108 -17.46 -22.94 -3.13
C ASN A 108 -16.13 -23.13 -2.40
N HIS A 109 -15.23 -22.18 -2.54
CA HIS A 109 -13.94 -22.20 -1.88
C HIS A 109 -14.07 -22.04 -0.37
N LYS A 110 -13.21 -22.74 0.38
CA LYS A 110 -13.09 -22.63 1.83
C LYS A 110 -11.79 -21.89 2.16
N PRO A 111 -11.80 -20.96 3.14
CA PRO A 111 -10.56 -20.36 3.59
C PRO A 111 -9.65 -21.46 4.15
N THR A 112 -8.37 -21.36 3.81
CA THR A 112 -7.31 -22.27 4.28
C THR A 112 -6.62 -21.73 5.53
N PHE A 113 -6.96 -20.50 5.93
CA PHE A 113 -6.42 -19.82 7.10
C PHE A 113 -7.51 -19.52 8.13
N VAL A 114 -7.08 -19.16 9.33
CA VAL A 114 -7.95 -18.75 10.43
C VAL A 114 -7.52 -17.39 10.94
N GLN A 115 -8.48 -16.60 11.40
CA GLN A 115 -8.26 -15.34 12.09
C GLN A 115 -8.35 -15.55 13.59
N ILE A 116 -7.66 -14.69 14.34
CA ILE A 116 -7.78 -14.62 15.80
C ILE A 116 -8.59 -13.37 16.13
N ILE A 117 -9.80 -13.56 16.65
CA ILE A 117 -10.68 -12.47 17.10
C ILE A 117 -10.95 -12.68 18.58
N ASN A 118 -10.59 -11.71 19.40
CA ASN A 118 -10.74 -11.78 20.87
C ASN A 118 -10.11 -13.05 21.50
N GLY A 119 -9.03 -13.57 20.91
CA GLY A 119 -8.35 -14.79 21.36
C GLY A 119 -8.92 -16.09 20.79
N GLU A 120 -10.02 -16.05 20.04
CA GLU A 120 -10.65 -17.23 19.45
C GLU A 120 -10.23 -17.42 17.99
N ARG A 121 -10.05 -18.69 17.59
CA ARG A 121 -9.75 -19.06 16.19
C ARG A 121 -11.05 -19.17 15.42
N VAL A 122 -11.29 -18.23 14.51
CA VAL A 122 -12.49 -18.19 13.67
C VAL A 122 -12.10 -18.24 12.19
N PRO A 123 -12.92 -18.85 11.32
CA PRO A 123 -12.72 -18.74 9.89
C PRO A 123 -12.91 -17.27 9.47
N PRO A 124 -12.10 -16.75 8.52
CA PRO A 124 -12.28 -15.40 7.99
C PRO A 124 -13.63 -15.28 7.29
N GLU A 125 -14.17 -14.06 7.26
CA GLU A 125 -15.24 -13.72 6.31
C GLU A 125 -14.74 -14.00 4.89
N LYS A 126 -15.58 -14.60 4.06
CA LYS A 126 -15.19 -14.99 2.71
C LYS A 126 -15.52 -13.86 1.71
N PRO A 127 -14.59 -13.43 0.85
CA PRO A 127 -14.91 -12.50 -0.21
C PRO A 127 -15.86 -13.13 -1.23
N LEU A 128 -16.57 -12.30 -1.98
CA LEU A 128 -17.40 -12.72 -3.11
C LEU A 128 -16.51 -12.98 -4.33
N GLU A 129 -15.54 -12.09 -4.54
CA GLU A 129 -14.64 -12.10 -5.67
C GLU A 129 -13.23 -11.75 -5.22
N LEU A 130 -12.26 -12.28 -5.93
CA LEU A 130 -10.87 -11.85 -5.86
C LEU A 130 -10.51 -11.17 -7.17
N CYS A 131 -9.64 -10.18 -7.06
CA CYS A 131 -9.08 -9.49 -8.19
C CYS A 131 -7.55 -9.49 -8.09
N ILE A 132 -6.88 -9.86 -9.18
CA ILE A 132 -5.47 -9.57 -9.36
C ILE A 132 -5.38 -8.11 -9.76
N ALA A 133 -4.93 -7.26 -8.85
CA ALA A 133 -4.85 -5.83 -9.07
C ALA A 133 -3.41 -5.38 -9.25
N GLN A 134 -3.24 -4.28 -9.98
CA GLN A 134 -1.95 -3.63 -10.22
C GLN A 134 -2.04 -2.14 -9.94
N PHE A 135 -0.97 -1.56 -9.41
CA PHE A 135 -0.75 -0.12 -9.40
C PHE A 135 -0.14 0.34 -10.72
N VAL A 136 -0.93 0.50 -11.79
CA VAL A 136 -0.42 0.92 -13.12
C VAL A 136 0.06 2.38 -13.06
N PRO A 137 1.23 2.75 -13.62
CA PRO A 137 2.10 1.94 -14.49
C PRO A 137 3.21 1.15 -13.76
N SER A 138 3.22 1.13 -12.43
CA SER A 138 4.19 0.34 -11.68
C SER A 138 3.92 -1.17 -11.78
N GLU A 139 4.97 -1.97 -11.67
CA GLU A 139 4.90 -3.44 -11.61
C GLU A 139 4.68 -3.93 -10.18
N VAL A 140 3.83 -3.23 -9.42
CA VAL A 140 3.42 -3.63 -8.06
C VAL A 140 2.01 -4.20 -8.14
N TYR A 141 1.87 -5.46 -7.76
CA TYR A 141 0.64 -6.24 -7.83
C TYR A 141 0.12 -6.58 -6.43
N TYR A 142 -1.17 -6.87 -6.31
CA TYR A 142 -1.76 -7.30 -5.04
C TYR A 142 -3.05 -8.08 -5.28
N LEU A 143 -3.42 -8.88 -4.28
CA LEU A 143 -4.74 -9.50 -4.24
C LEU A 143 -5.72 -8.50 -3.66
N LEU A 144 -6.76 -8.17 -4.40
CA LEU A 144 -7.88 -7.36 -3.93
C LEU A 144 -9.06 -8.29 -3.63
N GLU A 145 -9.47 -8.33 -2.38
CA GLU A 145 -10.61 -9.09 -1.90
C GLU A 145 -11.86 -8.20 -1.93
N ILE A 146 -12.89 -8.66 -2.62
CA ILE A 146 -14.12 -7.90 -2.84
C ILE A 146 -15.25 -8.57 -2.06
N TYR A 147 -15.78 -7.84 -1.09
CA TYR A 147 -16.92 -8.23 -0.26
C TYR A 147 -18.16 -7.45 -0.69
N THR A 148 -19.31 -7.77 -0.10
CA THR A 148 -20.58 -7.09 -0.41
C THR A 148 -20.53 -5.58 -0.16
N TRP A 149 -19.80 -5.15 0.87
CA TRP A 149 -19.82 -3.75 1.34
C TRP A 149 -18.43 -3.10 1.44
N ARG A 150 -17.36 -3.85 1.14
CA ARG A 150 -15.98 -3.36 1.25
C ARG A 150 -15.05 -4.04 0.26
N GLN A 151 -13.87 -3.46 0.11
CA GLN A 151 -12.76 -4.07 -0.60
C GLN A 151 -11.52 -4.00 0.27
N ASP A 152 -10.82 -5.12 0.39
CA ASP A 152 -9.63 -5.23 1.23
C ASP A 152 -8.43 -5.60 0.35
N LYS A 153 -7.33 -4.87 0.50
CA LYS A 153 -6.08 -5.19 -0.20
C LYS A 153 -5.26 -6.14 0.65
N TYR A 154 -4.95 -7.31 0.11
CA TYR A 154 -4.04 -8.21 0.77
C TYR A 154 -2.63 -7.61 0.83
N PHE A 155 -2.00 -7.74 1.99
CA PHE A 155 -0.62 -7.36 2.23
C PHE A 155 0.18 -8.58 2.70
N PRO A 156 1.43 -8.77 2.24
CA PRO A 156 2.23 -7.87 1.41
C PRO A 156 1.80 -7.78 -0.06
N TYR A 157 2.16 -6.68 -0.72
CA TYR A 157 2.07 -6.58 -2.19
C TYR A 157 3.14 -7.46 -2.86
N GLN A 158 2.97 -7.76 -4.14
CA GLN A 158 3.69 -8.78 -4.91
C GLN A 158 4.39 -8.18 -6.13
N ASN A 159 5.40 -8.87 -6.65
CA ASN A 159 6.19 -8.46 -7.82
C ASN A 159 5.65 -9.02 -9.15
N SER A 160 4.75 -10.00 -9.08
CA SER A 160 4.18 -10.63 -10.28
C SER A 160 2.74 -11.09 -10.07
N ILE A 161 2.03 -11.26 -11.19
CA ILE A 161 0.70 -11.88 -11.23
C ILE A 161 0.74 -13.29 -10.64
N ASP A 162 1.79 -14.06 -10.91
CA ASP A 162 1.94 -15.44 -10.42
C ASP A 162 2.08 -15.51 -8.90
N GLU A 163 2.78 -14.56 -8.29
CA GLU A 163 2.83 -14.42 -6.83
C GLU A 163 1.46 -14.11 -6.25
N VAL A 164 0.68 -13.22 -6.88
CA VAL A 164 -0.70 -12.94 -6.45
C VAL A 164 -1.59 -14.19 -6.58
N LYS A 165 -1.47 -14.95 -7.68
CA LYS A 165 -2.18 -16.23 -7.86
C LYS A 165 -1.80 -17.24 -6.77
N LYS A 166 -0.52 -17.34 -6.39
CA LYS A 166 -0.06 -18.20 -5.29
C LYS A 166 -0.68 -17.80 -3.96
N VAL A 167 -0.78 -16.50 -3.67
CA VAL A 167 -1.48 -16.01 -2.47
C VAL A 167 -2.95 -16.44 -2.50
N ALA A 168 -3.67 -16.20 -3.61
CA ALA A 168 -5.07 -16.55 -3.74
C ALA A 168 -5.32 -18.07 -3.62
N LEU A 169 -4.46 -18.89 -4.24
CA LEU A 169 -4.47 -20.34 -4.07
C LEU A 169 -4.23 -20.71 -2.60
N SER A 170 -3.22 -20.10 -1.97
CA SER A 170 -2.83 -20.44 -0.61
C SER A 170 -3.88 -20.09 0.43
N GLN A 171 -4.70 -19.04 0.23
CA GLN A 171 -5.66 -18.52 1.20
C GLN A 171 -7.10 -18.93 0.92
N TRP A 172 -7.44 -18.96 -0.37
CA TRP A 172 -8.80 -19.11 -0.85
C TRP A 172 -8.92 -20.32 -1.78
N GLY A 173 -7.86 -21.11 -2.00
CA GLY A 173 -7.94 -22.33 -2.80
C GLY A 173 -8.24 -22.11 -4.29
N VAL A 174 -8.07 -20.89 -4.80
CA VAL A 174 -8.39 -20.54 -6.20
C VAL A 174 -7.32 -21.09 -7.12
N LEU A 175 -7.73 -21.95 -8.06
CA LEU A 175 -6.86 -22.56 -9.06
C LEU A 175 -6.60 -21.62 -10.23
N GLU A 176 -5.52 -21.88 -10.97
CA GLU A 176 -5.09 -21.04 -12.08
C GLU A 176 -6.14 -20.90 -13.20
N ASN A 177 -6.91 -21.96 -13.44
CA ASN A 177 -7.96 -22.00 -14.46
C ASN A 177 -9.30 -21.36 -14.03
N GLU A 178 -9.38 -20.82 -12.81
CA GLU A 178 -10.58 -20.15 -12.28
C GLU A 178 -10.55 -18.62 -12.45
N TRP A 179 -9.49 -18.09 -13.05
CA TRP A 179 -9.30 -16.67 -13.33
C TRP A 179 -9.86 -16.28 -14.70
N PHE A 180 -10.49 -15.10 -14.76
CA PHE A 180 -11.05 -14.50 -15.97
C PHE A 180 -10.39 -13.14 -16.23
N ASP A 181 -9.72 -13.02 -17.36
CA ASP A 181 -9.05 -11.78 -17.79
C ASP A 181 -10.05 -10.83 -18.49
N PHE A 182 -9.72 -9.53 -18.50
CA PHE A 182 -10.51 -8.47 -19.16
C PHE A 182 -10.07 -8.17 -20.59
#